data_AF-A0A7X1TSS3-F1
#
_entry.id   AF-A0A7X1TSS3-F1
#
_cell.length_a   1.000
_cell.length_b   1.000
_cell.length_c   1.000
_cell.angle_alpha   90.00
_cell.angle_beta   90.00
_cell.angle_gamma   90.00
#
_symmetry.space_group_name_H-M   'P 1'
#
loop_
_entity.id
_entity.type
_entity.pdbx_description
1 polymer ?
#
loop_
_entity_poly.entity_id
_entity_poly.type
_entity_poly.pdbx_seq_one_letter_code
_entity_poly.pdbx_strand_id
1 'polypeptide(L)'
;MPCHVSPRSLTPNVVFLQEREQTFGGERVLDRRVSSRAAAQLRPASPDRRVQWPMSRSTSPAPPSMTSLLHQHTPHHRGHDLLAALQAQPEFVTDHINLNSSHLKALPETLRRCVDARVFSVYDNDLADVPAWLWEFTRLHTLNLSGNHLEELSEDLGRLTELGMLDLGHNRLEALPEVFASLPKLEFLYLSNNRLTRLPASIRHLSHLAYLNITDNTFTALPEWLGELESLVEFRAYNNALTSLPDALGDCSQLRELHVMKNQLQHLPEALRRCARLEKVMLQGNQLVTLPESLGDLVALAELDLRFNQLTALPQSVGKLTQLRFLDLRANALSTLPEALAFLPNLEKLDVRWNRLTELPPVFERLKARGCLVYA
;
A
#
# COMPACT_ATOMS: atom_id res chain seq x y z
N MET A 1 16.44 -9.91 70.16
CA MET A 1 16.71 -9.25 68.87
C MET A 1 17.17 -10.32 67.89
N PRO A 2 16.27 -10.86 67.04
CA PRO A 2 16.59 -11.87 66.03
C PRO A 2 16.86 -11.20 64.66
N CYS A 3 17.51 -11.92 63.74
CA CYS A 3 17.19 -11.87 62.30
C CYS A 3 17.69 -13.15 61.61
N HIS A 4 16.75 -14.06 61.34
CA HIS A 4 16.76 -15.06 60.25
C HIS A 4 16.56 -14.32 58.90
N VAL A 5 16.82 -14.85 57.69
CA VAL A 5 16.15 -15.97 57.00
C VAL A 5 16.94 -16.35 55.71
N SER A 6 16.85 -17.63 55.37
CA SER A 6 17.37 -18.42 54.23
C SER A 6 16.91 -18.02 52.79
N PRO A 7 17.52 -18.62 51.72
CA PRO A 7 17.25 -18.29 50.32
C PRO A 7 16.20 -19.21 49.65
N ARG A 8 15.55 -18.75 48.58
CA ARG A 8 14.70 -19.57 47.68
C ARG A 8 15.04 -19.36 46.20
N SER A 9 15.16 -20.50 45.53
CA SER A 9 15.24 -20.74 44.09
C SER A 9 13.89 -20.58 43.39
N LEU A 10 13.85 -20.05 42.16
CA LEU A 10 12.74 -20.19 41.21
C LEU A 10 13.25 -20.23 39.76
N THR A 11 12.78 -21.24 39.03
CA THR A 11 12.94 -21.57 37.60
C THR A 11 11.93 -20.81 36.71
N PRO A 12 12.10 -20.78 35.36
CA PRO A 12 11.34 -19.90 34.47
C PRO A 12 9.95 -20.43 34.09
N ASN A 13 8.98 -19.51 33.96
CA ASN A 13 7.60 -19.76 33.53
C ASN A 13 7.48 -19.72 32.00
N VAL A 14 6.89 -20.77 31.44
CA VAL A 14 6.39 -20.88 30.06
C VAL A 14 4.91 -20.49 30.06
N VAL A 15 4.51 -19.56 29.18
CA VAL A 15 3.12 -19.12 29.01
C VAL A 15 2.47 -19.94 27.89
N PHE A 16 1.42 -20.69 28.23
CA PHE A 16 0.54 -21.37 27.28
C PHE A 16 -0.69 -20.50 26.99
N LEU A 17 -0.98 -20.32 25.69
CA LEU A 17 -2.22 -19.77 25.15
C LEU A 17 -3.39 -20.70 25.46
N GLN A 18 -4.47 -20.17 26.03
CA GLN A 18 -5.73 -20.88 26.24
C GLN A 18 -6.77 -20.35 25.24
N GLU A 19 -7.04 -21.13 24.19
CA GLU A 19 -8.20 -20.97 23.32
C GLU A 19 -9.47 -21.37 24.09
N ARG A 20 -10.48 -20.50 24.11
CA ARG A 20 -11.83 -20.80 24.61
C ARG A 20 -12.71 -21.14 23.42
N GLU A 21 -12.92 -22.43 23.18
CA GLU A 21 -14.06 -22.91 22.40
C GLU A 21 -15.24 -23.20 23.34
N GLN A 22 -16.36 -22.51 23.13
CA GLN A 22 -17.66 -22.86 23.69
C GLN A 22 -18.41 -23.70 22.66
N THR A 23 -18.66 -24.97 22.98
CA THR A 23 -19.66 -25.81 22.30
C THR A 23 -20.58 -26.43 23.33
N PHE A 24 -21.88 -26.19 23.19
CA PHE A 24 -22.96 -26.79 23.98
C PHE A 24 -23.68 -27.87 23.16
N GLY A 25 -23.95 -29.01 23.80
CA GLY A 25 -24.76 -30.13 23.29
C GLY A 25 -23.94 -31.17 22.52
N GLY A 26 -23.81 -32.43 22.91
CA GLY A 26 -24.56 -33.25 23.85
C GLY A 26 -24.93 -34.55 23.16
N GLU A 27 -24.03 -35.54 23.13
CA GLU A 27 -24.34 -36.97 23.18
C GLU A 27 -23.05 -37.82 23.17
N ARG A 28 -22.96 -38.74 24.14
CA ARG A 28 -21.88 -39.73 24.29
C ARG A 28 -22.27 -41.01 23.57
N VAL A 29 -21.40 -41.55 22.72
CA VAL A 29 -21.36 -43.00 22.44
C VAL A 29 -19.91 -43.49 22.30
N LEU A 30 -19.50 -44.27 23.31
CA LEU A 30 -18.55 -45.39 23.35
C LEU A 30 -17.26 -45.41 22.48
N ASP A 31 -16.16 -45.18 23.20
CA ASP A 31 -14.88 -45.90 23.24
C ASP A 31 -14.60 -47.02 22.21
N ARG A 32 -13.54 -46.82 21.41
CA ARG A 32 -12.54 -47.87 21.09
C ARG A 32 -11.22 -47.23 20.67
N ARG A 33 -10.24 -47.30 21.58
CA ARG A 33 -8.81 -47.06 21.30
C ARG A 33 -8.27 -48.03 20.24
N VAL A 34 -7.66 -47.51 19.18
CA VAL A 34 -6.46 -48.12 18.56
C VAL A 34 -5.50 -47.00 18.19
N SER A 35 -4.29 -47.14 18.72
CA SER A 35 -3.11 -46.30 18.49
C SER A 35 -2.43 -46.67 17.17
N SER A 36 -1.98 -45.69 16.37
CA SER A 36 -0.57 -45.62 15.92
C SER A 36 -0.31 -44.48 14.91
N ARG A 37 0.69 -43.68 15.29
CA ARG A 37 1.67 -42.92 14.48
C ARG A 37 1.52 -42.95 12.95
N ALA A 38 1.41 -41.77 12.35
CA ALA A 38 2.51 -41.03 11.71
C ALA A 38 1.94 -40.06 10.66
N ALA A 39 2.00 -38.76 10.97
CA ALA A 39 1.61 -37.70 10.05
C ALA A 39 2.60 -37.64 8.87
N ALA A 40 2.11 -37.99 7.68
CA ALA A 40 2.80 -37.72 6.43
C ALA A 40 2.63 -36.23 6.07
N GLN A 41 3.75 -35.61 5.73
CA GLN A 41 3.88 -34.25 5.22
C GLN A 41 3.03 -34.07 3.95
N LEU A 42 2.07 -33.15 3.98
CA LEU A 42 1.41 -32.62 2.79
C LEU A 42 1.91 -31.19 2.56
N ARG A 43 2.80 -31.04 1.56
CA ARG A 43 3.09 -29.76 0.92
C ARG A 43 1.87 -29.32 0.09
N PRO A 44 1.46 -28.05 0.09
CA PRO A 44 0.58 -27.56 -0.95
C PRO A 44 1.37 -27.29 -2.24
N ALA A 45 0.79 -27.78 -3.33
CA ALA A 45 1.29 -27.71 -4.69
C ALA A 45 1.32 -26.27 -5.25
N SER A 46 2.33 -26.01 -6.08
CA SER A 46 2.35 -24.91 -7.05
C SER A 46 1.17 -25.01 -8.02
N PRO A 47 0.73 -23.87 -8.58
CA PRO A 47 0.30 -23.87 -9.96
C PRO A 47 1.08 -22.83 -10.77
N ASP A 48 1.88 -23.33 -11.70
CA ASP A 48 2.31 -22.60 -12.86
C ASP A 48 1.25 -22.83 -13.97
N ARG A 49 0.65 -21.76 -14.48
CA ARG A 49 0.04 -21.66 -15.82
C ARG A 49 -0.39 -20.22 -16.06
N ARG A 50 0.48 -19.47 -16.72
CA ARG A 50 0.21 -18.15 -17.31
C ARG A 50 -0.99 -18.24 -18.25
N VAL A 51 -2.09 -17.57 -17.89
CA VAL A 51 -3.17 -17.24 -18.80
C VAL A 51 -2.78 -15.93 -19.49
N GLN A 52 -2.43 -16.01 -20.78
CA GLN A 52 -2.25 -14.84 -21.63
C GLN A 52 -3.62 -14.25 -21.98
N TRP A 53 -3.82 -12.96 -21.68
CA TRP A 53 -5.03 -12.22 -22.05
C TRP A 53 -4.85 -11.56 -23.44
N PRO A 54 -5.87 -11.53 -24.31
CA PRO A 54 -5.79 -10.86 -25.60
C PRO A 54 -5.85 -9.33 -25.42
N MET A 55 -4.92 -8.62 -26.05
CA MET A 55 -4.89 -7.16 -26.09
C MET A 55 -6.03 -6.62 -26.99
N SER A 56 -6.99 -5.91 -26.41
CA SER A 56 -7.91 -5.05 -27.17
C SER A 56 -7.37 -3.62 -27.22
N ARG A 57 -7.14 -3.13 -28.44
CA ARG A 57 -6.68 -1.77 -28.73
C ARG A 57 -7.76 -0.76 -28.35
N SER A 58 -7.45 0.14 -27.42
CA SER A 58 -8.21 1.37 -27.16
C SER A 58 -7.34 2.56 -27.52
N THR A 59 -7.82 3.40 -28.43
CA THR A 59 -7.16 4.61 -28.90
C THR A 59 -7.70 5.83 -28.15
N SER A 60 -7.00 6.20 -27.08
CA SER A 60 -6.95 7.55 -26.48
C SER A 60 -5.60 7.66 -25.77
N PRO A 61 -4.90 8.81 -25.78
CA PRO A 61 -3.57 8.91 -25.20
C PRO A 61 -3.67 8.83 -23.67
N ALA A 62 -3.20 7.73 -23.11
CA ALA A 62 -2.98 7.63 -21.67
C ALA A 62 -1.88 8.62 -21.26
N PRO A 63 -2.01 9.34 -20.12
CA PRO A 63 -0.85 9.95 -19.50
C PRO A 63 0.18 8.84 -19.21
N PRO A 64 1.49 9.12 -19.30
CA PRO A 64 2.50 8.08 -19.15
C PRO A 64 2.30 7.37 -17.80
N SER A 65 2.17 6.05 -17.84
CA SER A 65 2.15 5.23 -16.63
C SER A 65 3.43 5.51 -15.83
N MET A 66 3.30 5.97 -14.59
CA MET A 66 4.42 6.33 -13.70
C MET A 66 5.36 5.16 -13.37
N THR A 67 5.03 3.93 -13.77
CA THR A 67 5.95 2.80 -13.83
C THR A 67 7.11 2.97 -14.83
N SER A 68 7.07 3.98 -15.70
CA SER A 68 8.09 4.25 -16.73
C SER A 68 9.31 5.03 -16.23
N LEU A 69 9.33 5.53 -14.99
CA LEU A 69 10.50 6.23 -14.41
C LEU A 69 11.43 5.32 -13.61
N LEU A 70 11.04 4.06 -13.40
CA LEU A 70 11.91 3.03 -12.85
C LEU A 70 12.62 2.30 -14.00
N HIS A 71 13.95 2.34 -14.01
CA HIS A 71 14.87 1.57 -14.88
C HIS A 71 15.37 2.22 -16.19
N GLN A 72 15.50 3.54 -16.29
CA GLN A 72 16.37 4.08 -17.34
C GLN A 72 17.84 3.91 -16.93
N HIS A 73 18.47 2.88 -17.51
CA HIS A 73 19.87 2.57 -17.34
C HIS A 73 20.75 3.63 -18.02
N THR A 74 21.35 4.54 -17.25
CA THR A 74 22.52 5.30 -17.71
C THR A 74 23.80 4.46 -17.58
N PRO A 75 24.83 4.70 -18.41
CA PRO A 75 26.00 3.81 -18.57
C PRO A 75 27.12 4.10 -17.55
N HIS A 76 26.81 4.66 -16.39
CA HIS A 76 27.79 5.02 -15.38
C HIS A 76 28.02 3.87 -14.40
N HIS A 77 29.26 3.77 -13.90
CA HIS A 77 29.71 2.76 -12.93
C HIS A 77 28.65 2.47 -11.85
N ARG A 78 28.39 1.19 -11.59
CA ARG A 78 27.42 0.75 -10.57
C ARG A 78 28.08 -0.15 -9.56
N GLY A 79 27.61 -0.09 -8.32
CA GLY A 79 28.05 -0.96 -7.24
C GLY A 79 29.57 -1.01 -7.15
N HIS A 80 30.13 -2.21 -7.32
CA HIS A 80 31.57 -2.46 -7.23
C HIS A 80 32.42 -1.56 -8.16
N ASP A 81 31.97 -1.30 -9.39
CA ASP A 81 32.74 -0.48 -10.34
C ASP A 81 32.84 0.98 -9.90
N LEU A 82 31.77 1.50 -9.27
CA LEU A 82 31.76 2.87 -8.77
C LEU A 82 32.68 3.00 -7.57
N LEU A 83 32.64 2.03 -6.67
CA LEU A 83 33.53 1.96 -5.52
C LEU A 83 34.99 1.85 -5.94
N ALA A 84 35.30 1.00 -6.92
CA ALA A 84 36.63 0.86 -7.47
C ALA A 84 37.14 2.17 -8.11
N ALA A 85 36.29 2.86 -8.89
CA ALA A 85 36.63 4.15 -9.48
C ALA A 85 36.94 5.22 -8.41
N LEU A 86 36.09 5.32 -7.38
CA LEU A 86 36.28 6.24 -6.25
C LEU A 86 37.56 5.97 -5.45
N GLN A 87 37.96 4.70 -5.34
CA GLN A 87 39.21 4.32 -4.67
C GLN A 87 40.44 4.58 -5.54
N ALA A 88 40.37 4.28 -6.84
CA ALA A 88 41.51 4.37 -7.74
C ALA A 88 41.81 5.80 -8.20
N GLN A 89 40.81 6.68 -8.25
CA GLN A 89 40.92 8.02 -8.84
C GLN A 89 40.50 9.09 -7.81
N PRO A 90 41.46 9.75 -7.14
CA PRO A 90 41.17 10.78 -6.14
C PRO A 90 40.36 11.98 -6.67
N GLU A 91 40.37 12.26 -7.97
CA GLU A 91 39.63 13.35 -8.60
C GLU A 91 38.26 12.91 -9.17
N PHE A 92 37.93 11.62 -9.12
CA PHE A 92 36.68 11.12 -9.67
C PHE A 92 35.49 11.61 -8.84
N VAL A 93 34.54 12.24 -9.53
CA VAL A 93 33.24 12.70 -9.01
C VAL A 93 32.14 12.30 -9.98
N THR A 94 30.93 12.15 -9.49
CA THR A 94 29.74 11.83 -10.30
C THR A 94 28.52 12.52 -9.72
N ASP A 95 27.59 12.90 -10.58
CA ASP A 95 26.27 13.38 -10.17
C ASP A 95 25.24 12.23 -10.00
N HIS A 96 25.62 10.99 -10.38
CA HIS A 96 24.81 9.79 -10.25
C HIS A 96 25.57 8.73 -9.44
N ILE A 97 25.06 8.44 -8.25
CA ILE A 97 25.58 7.41 -7.35
C ILE A 97 24.56 6.27 -7.29
N ASN A 98 24.97 5.09 -7.75
CA ASN A 98 24.18 3.87 -7.67
C ASN A 98 25.02 2.74 -7.06
N LEU A 99 24.70 2.40 -5.82
CA LEU A 99 25.32 1.35 -5.03
C LEU A 99 24.28 0.32 -4.59
N ASN A 100 23.29 0.06 -5.43
CA ASN A 100 22.22 -0.88 -5.11
C ASN A 100 22.76 -2.30 -4.92
N SER A 101 22.13 -3.09 -4.05
CA SER A 101 22.43 -4.53 -3.86
C SER A 101 23.92 -4.81 -3.65
N SER A 102 24.60 -3.93 -2.91
CA SER A 102 26.06 -3.95 -2.70
C SER A 102 26.45 -4.48 -1.31
N HIS A 103 25.47 -4.95 -0.52
CA HIS A 103 25.66 -5.47 0.85
C HIS A 103 26.40 -4.50 1.78
N LEU A 104 26.20 -3.19 1.56
CA LEU A 104 26.86 -2.15 2.33
C LEU A 104 26.22 -2.04 3.71
N LYS A 105 27.05 -2.13 4.75
CA LYS A 105 26.65 -1.83 6.14
C LYS A 105 26.84 -0.36 6.52
N ALA A 106 27.70 0.33 5.79
CA ALA A 106 27.97 1.75 5.93
C ALA A 106 28.36 2.32 4.56
N LEU A 107 28.09 3.61 4.35
CA LEU A 107 28.50 4.29 3.14
C LEU A 107 29.97 4.71 3.20
N PRO A 108 30.77 4.47 2.14
CA PRO A 108 32.15 4.91 2.10
C PRO A 108 32.29 6.43 2.17
N GLU A 109 33.15 6.93 3.07
CA GLU A 109 33.48 8.36 3.21
C GLU A 109 34.00 8.99 1.91
N THR A 110 34.56 8.19 1.00
CA THR A 110 34.98 8.68 -0.33
C THR A 110 33.85 9.30 -1.13
N LEU A 111 32.58 8.90 -0.90
CA LEU A 111 31.42 9.47 -1.57
C LEU A 111 31.18 10.94 -1.24
N ARG A 112 31.67 11.42 -0.09
CA ARG A 112 31.50 12.81 0.38
C ARG A 112 31.96 13.86 -0.64
N ARG A 113 32.88 13.50 -1.55
CA ARG A 113 33.36 14.40 -2.62
C ARG A 113 32.32 14.67 -3.72
N CYS A 114 31.33 13.79 -3.89
CA CYS A 114 30.29 13.90 -4.90
C CYS A 114 29.14 14.80 -4.45
N VAL A 115 29.45 15.96 -3.89
CA VAL A 115 28.45 16.90 -3.31
C VAL A 115 27.43 17.39 -4.32
N ASP A 116 27.77 17.35 -5.61
CA ASP A 116 26.91 17.72 -6.74
C ASP A 116 25.97 16.61 -7.20
N ALA A 117 25.89 15.49 -6.46
CA ALA A 117 24.98 14.39 -6.75
C ALA A 117 23.53 14.87 -6.92
N ARG A 118 22.91 14.42 -8.01
CA ARG A 118 21.48 14.60 -8.32
C ARG A 118 20.68 13.33 -8.05
N VAL A 119 21.30 12.17 -8.24
CA VAL A 119 20.70 10.86 -7.98
C VAL A 119 21.60 10.08 -7.03
N PHE A 120 21.04 9.67 -5.91
CA PHE A 120 21.72 8.83 -4.92
C PHE A 120 20.85 7.64 -4.58
N SER A 121 21.31 6.44 -4.93
CA SER A 121 20.58 5.19 -4.71
C SER A 121 21.47 4.17 -4.05
N VAL A 122 21.03 3.70 -2.88
CA VAL A 122 21.64 2.63 -2.09
C VAL A 122 20.57 1.60 -1.74
N TYR A 123 19.65 1.38 -2.68
CA TYR A 123 18.58 0.39 -2.57
C TYR A 123 19.14 -1.00 -2.25
N ASP A 124 18.47 -1.74 -1.37
CA ASP A 124 18.79 -3.14 -1.07
C ASP A 124 20.23 -3.28 -0.53
N ASN A 125 20.48 -2.71 0.65
CA ASN A 125 21.75 -2.83 1.38
C ASN A 125 21.46 -3.15 2.86
N ASP A 126 22.50 -3.09 3.69
CA ASP A 126 22.43 -3.40 5.13
C ASP A 126 22.69 -2.15 6.00
N LEU A 127 22.34 -0.95 5.51
CA LEU A 127 22.57 0.30 6.24
C LEU A 127 21.68 0.38 7.47
N ALA A 128 22.27 0.66 8.63
CA ALA A 128 21.53 0.95 9.87
C ALA A 128 21.32 2.46 10.07
N ASP A 129 22.21 3.27 9.50
CA ASP A 129 22.21 4.73 9.61
C ASP A 129 22.61 5.38 8.27
N VAL A 130 22.28 6.67 8.16
CA VAL A 130 22.68 7.51 7.03
C VAL A 130 23.68 8.56 7.56
N PRO A 131 24.90 8.63 7.00
CA PRO A 131 25.92 9.54 7.50
C PRO A 131 25.55 11.00 7.24
N ALA A 132 25.90 11.87 8.19
CA ALA A 132 25.51 13.29 8.18
C ALA A 132 25.94 14.04 6.92
N TRP A 133 27.04 13.65 6.28
CA TRP A 133 27.52 14.31 5.07
C TRP A 133 26.57 14.14 3.86
N LEU A 134 25.69 13.13 3.86
CA LEU A 134 24.73 12.94 2.77
C LEU A 134 23.71 14.09 2.73
N TRP A 135 23.39 14.67 3.87
CA TRP A 135 22.46 15.81 3.98
C TRP A 135 23.03 17.11 3.41
N GLU A 136 24.33 17.15 3.11
CA GLU A 136 24.97 18.30 2.44
C GLU A 136 24.82 18.23 0.90
N PHE A 137 24.26 17.15 0.35
CA PHE A 137 24.10 16.97 -1.10
C PHE A 137 22.83 17.71 -1.58
N THR A 138 22.82 19.02 -1.38
CA THR A 138 21.66 19.92 -1.60
C THR A 138 21.13 19.95 -3.03
N ARG A 139 21.84 19.36 -4.00
CA ARG A 139 21.42 19.19 -5.40
C ARG A 139 20.70 17.87 -5.68
N LEU A 140 20.50 17.01 -4.67
CA LEU A 140 19.79 15.76 -4.84
C LEU A 140 18.35 16.01 -5.27
N HIS A 141 17.98 15.41 -6.40
CA HIS A 141 16.62 15.33 -6.91
C HIS A 141 15.98 13.97 -6.58
N THR A 142 16.80 12.93 -6.47
CA THR A 142 16.35 11.55 -6.22
C THR A 142 17.22 10.92 -5.14
N LEU A 143 16.59 10.53 -4.04
CA LEU A 143 17.23 9.79 -2.94
C LEU A 143 16.47 8.50 -2.70
N ASN A 144 17.14 7.37 -2.97
CA ASN A 144 16.63 6.04 -2.70
C ASN A 144 17.46 5.37 -1.60
N LEU A 145 16.84 5.20 -0.44
CA LEU A 145 17.35 4.52 0.76
C LEU A 145 16.56 3.23 1.06
N SER A 146 15.73 2.75 0.13
CA SER A 146 14.83 1.63 0.41
C SER A 146 15.54 0.29 0.51
N GLY A 147 14.96 -0.66 1.24
CA GLY A 147 15.58 -1.98 1.44
C GLY A 147 16.84 -1.90 2.29
N ASN A 148 16.77 -1.22 3.43
CA ASN A 148 17.85 -1.12 4.41
C ASN A 148 17.31 -1.45 5.81
N HIS A 149 18.09 -1.16 6.86
CA HIS A 149 17.71 -1.40 8.26
C HIS A 149 17.54 -0.09 9.04
N LEU A 150 17.18 1.00 8.37
CA LEU A 150 17.05 2.33 9.00
C LEU A 150 15.91 2.32 10.02
N GLU A 151 16.20 2.74 11.26
CA GLU A 151 15.23 2.85 12.36
C GLU A 151 14.77 4.29 12.59
N GLU A 152 15.61 5.27 12.21
CA GLU A 152 15.32 6.69 12.28
C GLU A 152 15.85 7.44 11.05
N LEU A 153 15.44 8.71 10.92
CA LEU A 153 15.88 9.62 9.87
C LEU A 153 16.16 10.99 10.47
N SER A 154 17.26 11.62 10.06
CA SER A 154 17.71 12.90 10.63
C SER A 154 16.82 14.08 10.22
N GLU A 155 16.71 15.07 11.12
CA GLU A 155 16.12 16.38 10.81
C GLU A 155 16.91 17.14 9.72
N ASP A 156 18.19 16.80 9.49
CA ASP A 156 19.00 17.39 8.43
C ASP A 156 18.53 17.01 7.02
N LEU A 157 17.64 16.01 6.86
CA LEU A 157 16.99 15.72 5.58
C LEU A 157 16.37 16.97 4.94
N GLY A 158 15.84 17.89 5.76
CA GLY A 158 15.24 19.14 5.30
C GLY A 158 16.19 20.05 4.51
N ARG A 159 17.50 19.79 4.49
CA ARG A 159 18.48 20.53 3.67
C ARG A 159 18.42 20.16 2.18
N LEU A 160 17.83 19.02 1.84
CA LEU A 160 17.71 18.54 0.46
C LEU A 160 16.55 19.23 -0.27
N THR A 161 16.59 20.56 -0.38
CA THR A 161 15.47 21.38 -0.87
C THR A 161 15.10 21.15 -2.34
N GLU A 162 15.99 20.52 -3.10
CA GLU A 162 15.79 20.15 -4.51
C GLU A 162 15.17 18.74 -4.68
N LEU A 163 14.91 18.03 -3.58
CA LEU A 163 14.48 16.64 -3.62
C LEU A 163 13.07 16.51 -4.19
N GLY A 164 12.96 15.80 -5.32
CA GLY A 164 11.69 15.49 -6.00
C GLY A 164 11.17 14.10 -5.70
N MET A 165 12.07 13.15 -5.40
CA MET A 165 11.71 11.77 -5.07
C MET A 165 12.51 11.26 -3.88
N LEU A 166 11.79 10.74 -2.89
CA LEU A 166 12.34 10.11 -1.70
C LEU A 166 11.74 8.71 -1.53
N ASP A 167 12.59 7.70 -1.54
CA ASP A 167 12.20 6.33 -1.24
C ASP A 167 12.88 5.83 0.04
N LEU A 168 12.04 5.57 1.05
CA LEU A 168 12.40 5.04 2.36
C LEU A 168 11.73 3.68 2.61
N GLY A 169 11.15 3.05 1.58
CA GLY A 169 10.44 1.79 1.76
C GLY A 169 11.32 0.65 2.26
N HIS A 170 10.74 -0.40 2.80
CA HIS A 170 11.46 -1.60 3.27
C HIS A 170 12.59 -1.25 4.25
N ASN A 171 12.24 -0.52 5.30
CA ASN A 171 13.14 -0.16 6.41
C ASN A 171 12.45 -0.54 7.74
N ARG A 172 12.90 0.01 8.86
CA ARG A 172 12.38 -0.26 10.21
C ARG A 172 11.90 1.03 10.89
N LEU A 173 11.59 2.06 10.12
CA LEU A 173 11.24 3.38 10.63
C LEU A 173 9.96 3.31 11.47
N GLU A 174 10.05 3.76 12.72
CA GLU A 174 8.88 3.86 13.64
C GLU A 174 8.22 5.23 13.57
N ALA A 175 8.99 6.26 13.22
CA ALA A 175 8.54 7.62 13.00
C ALA A 175 9.35 8.29 11.89
N LEU A 176 8.85 9.43 11.42
CA LEU A 176 9.57 10.33 10.51
C LEU A 176 9.78 11.69 11.21
N PRO A 177 10.87 12.41 10.89
CA PRO A 177 11.16 13.73 11.43
C PRO A 177 10.19 14.81 10.90
N GLU A 178 10.12 15.96 11.56
CA GLU A 178 9.17 17.06 11.21
C GLU A 178 9.76 18.04 10.17
N VAL A 179 10.42 17.50 9.14
CA VAL A 179 11.22 18.25 8.14
C VAL A 179 10.51 18.51 6.82
N PHE A 180 9.37 17.87 6.55
CA PHE A 180 8.82 17.82 5.19
C PHE A 180 8.37 19.20 4.69
N ALA A 181 8.13 20.16 5.59
CA ALA A 181 7.89 21.55 5.24
C ALA A 181 9.06 22.21 4.49
N SER A 182 10.28 21.68 4.63
CA SER A 182 11.50 22.15 3.97
C SER A 182 11.80 21.44 2.65
N LEU A 183 10.92 20.53 2.18
CA LEU A 183 11.07 19.78 0.94
C LEU A 183 10.01 20.20 -0.10
N PRO A 184 9.97 21.48 -0.53
CA PRO A 184 8.85 22.01 -1.30
C PRO A 184 8.69 21.37 -2.68
N LYS A 185 9.73 20.72 -3.22
CA LYS A 185 9.71 20.08 -4.54
C LYS A 185 9.36 18.60 -4.51
N LEU A 186 9.10 18.02 -3.34
CA LEU A 186 8.88 16.58 -3.23
C LEU A 186 7.56 16.19 -3.92
N GLU A 187 7.68 15.37 -4.97
CA GLU A 187 6.56 14.87 -5.77
C GLU A 187 6.21 13.41 -5.44
N PHE A 188 7.22 12.62 -5.06
CA PHE A 188 7.08 11.19 -4.80
C PHE A 188 7.65 10.80 -3.44
N LEU A 189 6.79 10.26 -2.57
CA LEU A 189 7.17 9.79 -1.25
C LEU A 189 6.77 8.32 -1.05
N TYR A 190 7.78 7.46 -0.95
CA TYR A 190 7.61 6.02 -0.71
C TYR A 190 8.03 5.68 0.72
N LEU A 191 7.09 5.17 1.51
CA LEU A 191 7.25 4.83 2.93
C LEU A 191 6.82 3.38 3.23
N SER A 192 6.60 2.58 2.18
CA SER A 192 5.99 1.27 2.34
C SER A 192 6.87 0.28 3.10
N ASN A 193 6.29 -0.65 3.85
CA ASN A 193 7.03 -1.70 4.56
C ASN A 193 8.02 -1.12 5.59
N ASN A 194 7.45 -0.42 6.58
CA ASN A 194 8.12 0.15 7.74
C ASN A 194 7.31 -0.21 9.00
N ARG A 195 7.58 0.46 10.13
CA ARG A 195 6.84 0.32 11.40
C ARG A 195 6.09 1.60 11.75
N LEU A 196 5.74 2.41 10.75
CA LEU A 196 5.12 3.69 10.97
C LEU A 196 3.70 3.50 11.53
N THR A 197 3.35 4.35 12.49
CA THR A 197 2.00 4.42 13.08
C THR A 197 1.29 5.73 12.71
N ARG A 198 2.04 6.76 12.31
CA ARG A 198 1.55 8.09 11.92
C ARG A 198 2.49 8.76 10.93
N LEU A 199 1.97 9.78 10.25
CA LEU A 199 2.76 10.71 9.47
C LEU A 199 3.06 11.99 10.28
N PRO A 200 4.23 12.63 10.09
CA PRO A 200 4.54 13.93 10.66
C PRO A 200 3.65 15.02 10.03
N ALA A 201 3.25 16.00 10.83
CA ALA A 201 2.27 16.98 10.40
C ALA A 201 2.82 17.98 9.36
N SER A 202 4.15 18.08 9.26
CA SER A 202 4.86 18.84 8.24
C SER A 202 4.60 18.36 6.80
N ILE A 203 4.16 17.11 6.59
CA ILE A 203 3.82 16.59 5.25
C ILE A 203 2.69 17.38 4.59
N ARG A 204 1.80 18.01 5.38
CA ARG A 204 0.70 18.84 4.85
C ARG A 204 1.19 19.98 3.93
N HIS A 205 2.46 20.38 4.06
CA HIS A 205 3.05 21.47 3.28
C HIS A 205 3.62 21.02 1.92
N LEU A 206 3.57 19.72 1.60
CA LEU A 206 4.05 19.20 0.33
C LEU A 206 3.04 19.45 -0.80
N SER A 207 2.94 20.71 -1.23
CA SER A 207 1.97 21.16 -2.24
C SER A 207 2.16 20.52 -3.63
N HIS A 208 3.32 19.91 -3.90
CA HIS A 208 3.63 19.21 -5.14
C HIS A 208 3.54 17.69 -5.04
N LEU A 209 3.20 17.14 -3.86
CA LEU A 209 3.18 15.69 -3.68
C LEU A 209 2.08 15.05 -4.52
N ALA A 210 2.50 14.32 -5.55
CA ALA A 210 1.61 13.63 -6.47
C ALA A 210 1.38 12.18 -6.07
N TYR A 211 2.35 11.56 -5.40
CA TYR A 211 2.30 10.16 -5.00
C TYR A 211 2.73 9.97 -3.54
N LEU A 212 1.86 9.32 -2.76
CA LEU A 212 2.13 8.94 -1.38
C LEU A 212 1.84 7.45 -1.17
N ASN A 213 2.85 6.71 -0.71
CA ASN A 213 2.71 5.29 -0.40
C ASN A 213 3.13 4.98 1.04
N ILE A 214 2.16 4.62 1.89
CA ILE A 214 2.34 4.19 3.29
C ILE A 214 1.94 2.72 3.51
N THR A 215 1.86 1.95 2.44
CA THR A 215 1.51 0.52 2.43
C THR A 215 2.36 -0.29 3.41
N ASP A 216 1.84 -1.42 3.93
CA ASP A 216 2.59 -2.35 4.77
C ASP A 216 3.21 -1.63 6.00
N ASN A 217 2.37 -0.97 6.79
CA ASN A 217 2.76 -0.30 8.02
C ASN A 217 1.75 -0.68 9.13
N THR A 218 1.68 0.11 10.20
CA THR A 218 0.79 -0.14 11.34
C THR A 218 -0.17 1.01 11.60
N PHE A 219 -0.53 1.77 10.56
CA PHE A 219 -1.47 2.88 10.69
C PHE A 219 -2.85 2.39 11.11
N THR A 220 -3.42 3.03 12.14
CA THR A 220 -4.80 2.80 12.60
C THR A 220 -5.76 3.89 12.17
N ALA A 221 -5.24 5.08 11.85
CA ALA A 221 -5.98 6.22 11.35
C ALA A 221 -5.11 7.06 10.41
N LEU A 222 -5.75 7.87 9.57
CA LEU A 222 -5.10 8.89 8.77
C LEU A 222 -5.46 10.28 9.30
N PRO A 223 -4.57 11.28 9.16
CA PRO A 223 -4.83 12.62 9.66
C PRO A 223 -5.80 13.41 8.76
N GLU A 224 -6.58 14.33 9.34
CA GLU A 224 -7.46 15.21 8.58
C GLU A 224 -6.70 16.15 7.62
N TRP A 225 -5.47 16.55 7.96
CA TRP A 225 -4.67 17.38 7.04
C TRP A 225 -4.30 16.66 5.74
N LEU A 226 -4.57 15.35 5.59
CA LEU A 226 -4.36 14.63 4.33
C LEU A 226 -5.11 15.29 3.16
N GLY A 227 -6.26 15.92 3.43
CA GLY A 227 -7.01 16.70 2.45
C GLY A 227 -6.30 17.94 1.91
N GLU A 228 -5.28 18.44 2.62
CA GLU A 228 -4.48 19.60 2.22
C GLU A 228 -3.47 19.27 1.09
N LEU A 229 -3.30 17.99 0.75
CA LEU A 229 -2.45 17.54 -0.35
C LEU A 229 -3.16 17.71 -1.70
N GLU A 230 -3.33 18.96 -2.13
CA GLU A 230 -4.14 19.33 -3.29
C GLU A 230 -3.64 18.71 -4.61
N SER A 231 -2.34 18.41 -4.71
CA SER A 231 -1.72 17.79 -5.90
C SER A 231 -1.72 16.26 -5.87
N LEU A 232 -2.23 15.63 -4.81
CA LEU A 232 -2.17 14.17 -4.66
C LEU A 232 -2.99 13.48 -5.74
N VAL A 233 -2.31 12.69 -6.57
CA VAL A 233 -2.89 11.94 -7.68
C VAL A 233 -3.13 10.48 -7.29
N GLU A 234 -2.20 9.89 -6.55
CA GLU A 234 -2.26 8.50 -6.14
C GLU A 234 -1.91 8.34 -4.66
N PHE A 235 -2.81 7.68 -3.94
CA PHE A 235 -2.63 7.35 -2.53
C PHE A 235 -2.71 5.84 -2.29
N ARG A 236 -1.65 5.28 -1.72
CA ARG A 236 -1.57 3.87 -1.34
C ARG A 236 -1.36 3.72 0.16
N ALA A 237 -2.30 3.05 0.83
CA ALA A 237 -2.26 2.77 2.26
C ALA A 237 -2.76 1.35 2.60
N TYR A 238 -2.51 0.40 1.71
CA TYR A 238 -2.99 -0.97 1.91
C TYR A 238 -2.14 -1.77 2.89
N ASN A 239 -2.73 -2.85 3.42
CA ASN A 239 -2.10 -3.68 4.45
C ASN A 239 -1.67 -2.88 5.68
N ASN A 240 -2.64 -2.18 6.26
CA ASN A 240 -2.52 -1.44 7.51
C ASN A 240 -3.66 -1.89 8.45
N ALA A 241 -3.91 -1.16 9.53
CA ALA A 241 -5.01 -1.39 10.47
C ALA A 241 -6.03 -0.23 10.46
N LEU A 242 -6.21 0.45 9.32
CA LEU A 242 -7.10 1.61 9.22
C LEU A 242 -8.55 1.19 9.48
N THR A 243 -9.21 1.86 10.43
CA THR A 243 -10.63 1.62 10.76
C THR A 243 -11.59 2.56 10.03
N SER A 244 -11.10 3.72 9.62
CA SER A 244 -11.81 4.72 8.81
C SER A 244 -10.87 5.48 7.87
N LEU A 245 -11.46 6.18 6.90
CA LEU A 245 -10.80 7.24 6.14
C LEU A 245 -11.31 8.60 6.64
N PRO A 246 -10.47 9.65 6.70
CA PRO A 246 -10.87 10.98 7.13
C PRO A 246 -11.79 11.63 6.10
N ASP A 247 -12.72 12.47 6.56
CA ASP A 247 -13.62 13.20 5.65
C ASP A 247 -12.83 14.15 4.74
N ALA A 248 -11.74 14.73 5.25
CA ALA A 248 -10.87 15.59 4.46
C ALA A 248 -10.21 14.89 3.26
N LEU A 249 -10.17 13.55 3.18
CA LEU A 249 -9.70 12.87 1.97
C LEU A 249 -10.52 13.28 0.73
N GLY A 250 -11.79 13.67 0.92
CA GLY A 250 -12.62 14.25 -0.15
C GLY A 250 -12.05 15.52 -0.78
N ASP A 251 -11.18 16.24 -0.08
CA ASP A 251 -10.61 17.52 -0.55
C ASP A 251 -9.36 17.34 -1.43
N CYS A 252 -8.85 16.11 -1.56
CA CYS A 252 -7.83 15.74 -2.55
C CYS A 252 -8.40 15.75 -3.98
N SER A 253 -8.61 16.94 -4.55
CA SER A 253 -9.34 17.16 -5.81
C SER A 253 -8.65 16.61 -7.08
N GLN A 254 -7.36 16.27 -6.99
CA GLN A 254 -6.58 15.66 -8.07
C GLN A 254 -6.51 14.13 -7.95
N LEU A 255 -7.05 13.54 -6.88
CA LEU A 255 -6.92 12.12 -6.60
C LEU A 255 -7.62 11.29 -7.70
N ARG A 256 -6.83 10.41 -8.32
CA ARG A 256 -7.25 9.49 -9.38
C ARG A 256 -7.26 8.04 -8.91
N GLU A 257 -6.31 7.68 -8.05
CA GLU A 257 -6.18 6.31 -7.55
C GLU A 257 -6.14 6.25 -6.03
N LEU A 258 -7.04 5.45 -5.46
CA LEU A 258 -7.11 5.17 -4.03
C LEU A 258 -6.96 3.67 -3.77
N HIS A 259 -5.86 3.27 -3.12
CA HIS A 259 -5.55 1.89 -2.79
C HIS A 259 -5.50 1.68 -1.28
N VAL A 260 -6.58 1.14 -0.71
CA VAL A 260 -6.74 0.97 0.76
C VAL A 260 -7.24 -0.43 1.14
N MET A 261 -6.93 -1.42 0.30
CA MET A 261 -7.20 -2.82 0.53
C MET A 261 -6.49 -3.39 1.77
N LYS A 262 -6.99 -4.51 2.31
CA LYS A 262 -6.42 -5.18 3.48
C LYS A 262 -6.29 -4.23 4.68
N ASN A 263 -7.40 -3.61 5.06
CA ASN A 263 -7.52 -2.75 6.23
C ASN A 263 -8.75 -3.22 7.05
N GLN A 264 -9.22 -2.40 7.98
CA GLN A 264 -10.35 -2.68 8.86
C GLN A 264 -11.50 -1.68 8.64
N LEU A 265 -11.61 -1.12 7.42
CA LEU A 265 -12.60 -0.10 7.10
C LEU A 265 -14.02 -0.67 7.20
N GLN A 266 -14.87 -0.03 8.01
CA GLN A 266 -16.28 -0.41 8.17
C GLN A 266 -17.22 0.42 7.29
N HIS A 267 -16.82 1.66 6.99
CA HIS A 267 -17.57 2.60 6.16
C HIS A 267 -16.62 3.42 5.27
N LEU A 268 -17.18 4.00 4.21
CA LEU A 268 -16.54 5.04 3.42
C LEU A 268 -17.10 6.41 3.81
N PRO A 269 -16.28 7.46 3.93
CA PRO A 269 -16.77 8.80 4.23
C PRO A 269 -17.58 9.35 3.06
N GLU A 270 -18.70 10.02 3.35
CA GLU A 270 -19.54 10.63 2.32
C GLU A 270 -18.77 11.65 1.48
N ALA A 271 -17.79 12.29 2.12
CA ALA A 271 -16.93 13.31 1.54
C ALA A 271 -16.16 12.86 0.29
N LEU A 272 -15.91 11.54 0.11
CA LEU A 272 -15.22 11.01 -1.07
C LEU A 272 -15.88 11.43 -2.38
N ARG A 273 -17.18 11.74 -2.40
CA ARG A 273 -17.89 12.31 -3.56
C ARG A 273 -17.21 13.53 -4.18
N ARG A 274 -16.42 14.26 -3.39
CA ARG A 274 -15.69 15.47 -3.81
C ARG A 274 -14.45 15.15 -4.66
N CYS A 275 -13.93 13.92 -4.59
CA CYS A 275 -12.84 13.43 -5.46
C CYS A 275 -13.37 13.11 -6.87
N ALA A 276 -13.82 14.13 -7.61
CA ALA A 276 -14.49 13.96 -8.90
C ALA A 276 -13.61 13.33 -10.00
N ARG A 277 -12.29 13.26 -9.79
CA ARG A 277 -11.31 12.64 -10.71
C ARG A 277 -10.96 11.19 -10.37
N LEU A 278 -11.58 10.61 -9.34
CA LEU A 278 -11.24 9.27 -8.89
C LEU A 278 -11.64 8.24 -9.96
N GLU A 279 -10.65 7.58 -10.54
CA GLU A 279 -10.76 6.61 -11.63
C GLU A 279 -10.69 5.17 -11.12
N LYS A 280 -9.96 4.95 -10.01
CA LYS A 280 -9.68 3.62 -9.48
C LYS A 280 -9.76 3.59 -7.95
N VAL A 281 -10.57 2.68 -7.43
CA VAL A 281 -10.74 2.46 -5.98
C VAL A 281 -10.59 0.98 -5.65
N MET A 282 -9.56 0.67 -4.88
CA MET A 282 -9.25 -0.69 -4.44
C MET A 282 -9.51 -0.81 -2.93
N LEU A 283 -10.58 -1.53 -2.57
CA LEU A 283 -11.12 -1.66 -1.21
C LEU A 283 -11.18 -3.11 -0.73
N GLN A 284 -10.57 -4.04 -1.46
CA GLN A 284 -10.68 -5.46 -1.16
C GLN A 284 -10.11 -5.85 0.21
N GLY A 285 -10.72 -6.82 0.89
CA GLY A 285 -10.24 -7.29 2.19
C GLY A 285 -10.41 -6.24 3.29
N ASN A 286 -11.58 -5.59 3.33
CA ASN A 286 -11.99 -4.68 4.40
C ASN A 286 -13.22 -5.26 5.12
N GLN A 287 -13.88 -4.46 5.96
CA GLN A 287 -15.05 -4.84 6.76
C GLN A 287 -16.29 -4.04 6.37
N LEU A 288 -16.38 -3.58 5.11
CA LEU A 288 -17.46 -2.73 4.65
C LEU A 288 -18.79 -3.50 4.65
N VAL A 289 -19.80 -2.96 5.34
CA VAL A 289 -21.15 -3.55 5.42
C VAL A 289 -22.10 -2.90 4.41
N THR A 290 -21.90 -1.61 4.14
CA THR A 290 -22.66 -0.80 3.19
C THR A 290 -21.73 0.16 2.45
N LEU A 291 -22.22 0.73 1.35
CA LEU A 291 -21.58 1.85 0.66
C LEU A 291 -22.52 3.07 0.74
N PRO A 292 -21.99 4.29 0.88
CA PRO A 292 -22.81 5.50 0.91
C PRO A 292 -23.45 5.76 -0.46
N GLU A 293 -24.64 6.38 -0.49
CA GLU A 293 -25.28 6.82 -1.74
C GLU A 293 -24.45 7.86 -2.50
N SER A 294 -23.54 8.56 -1.81
CA SER A 294 -22.61 9.50 -2.42
C SER A 294 -21.55 8.83 -3.30
N LEU A 295 -21.39 7.50 -3.22
CA LEU A 295 -20.47 6.77 -4.10
C LEU A 295 -20.81 7.00 -5.58
N GLY A 296 -22.10 7.10 -5.93
CA GLY A 296 -22.52 7.33 -7.31
C GLY A 296 -22.15 8.70 -7.88
N ASP A 297 -21.63 9.63 -7.06
CA ASP A 297 -21.15 10.92 -7.52
C ASP A 297 -19.71 10.84 -8.09
N LEU A 298 -19.02 9.70 -7.92
CA LEU A 298 -17.71 9.42 -8.50
C LEU A 298 -17.82 9.06 -10.00
N VAL A 299 -18.29 10.02 -10.80
CA VAL A 299 -18.65 9.79 -12.21
C VAL A 299 -17.47 9.39 -13.11
N ALA A 300 -16.23 9.64 -12.69
CA ALA A 300 -15.01 9.22 -13.38
C ALA A 300 -14.56 7.79 -13.05
N LEU A 301 -15.20 7.12 -12.07
CA LEU A 301 -14.76 5.83 -11.56
C LEU A 301 -14.90 4.75 -12.63
N ALA A 302 -13.77 4.13 -12.99
CA ALA A 302 -13.65 3.09 -13.99
C ALA A 302 -13.43 1.70 -13.36
N GLU A 303 -12.73 1.64 -12.23
CA GLU A 303 -12.39 0.40 -11.54
C GLU A 303 -12.77 0.45 -10.05
N LEU A 304 -13.62 -0.48 -9.61
CA LEU A 304 -14.03 -0.65 -8.22
C LEU A 304 -13.86 -2.11 -7.78
N ASP A 305 -12.86 -2.37 -6.92
CA ASP A 305 -12.64 -3.69 -6.31
C ASP A 305 -13.10 -3.68 -4.85
N LEU A 306 -14.17 -4.41 -4.57
CA LEU A 306 -14.83 -4.55 -3.26
C LEU A 306 -14.82 -5.99 -2.75
N ARG A 307 -14.03 -6.88 -3.35
CA ARG A 307 -14.03 -8.29 -2.95
C ARG A 307 -13.60 -8.49 -1.50
N PHE A 308 -14.04 -9.57 -0.87
CA PHE A 308 -13.72 -9.88 0.53
C PHE A 308 -14.11 -8.72 1.48
N ASN A 309 -15.38 -8.32 1.41
CA ASN A 309 -16.01 -7.39 2.35
C ASN A 309 -17.26 -8.05 2.96
N GLN A 310 -18.10 -7.28 3.64
CA GLN A 310 -19.31 -7.75 4.31
C GLN A 310 -20.58 -7.10 3.71
N LEU A 311 -20.51 -6.68 2.44
CA LEU A 311 -21.58 -5.92 1.80
C LEU A 311 -22.85 -6.75 1.73
N THR A 312 -23.95 -6.20 2.25
CA THR A 312 -25.27 -6.84 2.24
C THR A 312 -26.16 -6.33 1.10
N ALA A 313 -25.93 -5.10 0.66
CA ALA A 313 -26.58 -4.48 -0.49
C ALA A 313 -25.64 -3.47 -1.16
N LEU A 314 -25.98 -3.08 -2.39
CA LEU A 314 -25.39 -1.93 -3.07
C LEU A 314 -26.40 -0.77 -3.10
N PRO A 315 -25.94 0.49 -2.98
CA PRO A 315 -26.81 1.65 -3.13
C PRO A 315 -27.33 1.77 -4.57
N GLN A 316 -28.50 2.39 -4.76
CA GLN A 316 -29.09 2.55 -6.10
C GLN A 316 -28.23 3.48 -6.98
N SER A 317 -27.54 4.44 -6.35
CA SER A 317 -26.60 5.34 -6.99
C SER A 317 -25.43 4.66 -7.71
N VAL A 318 -25.14 3.37 -7.49
CA VAL A 318 -24.12 2.64 -8.27
C VAL A 318 -24.39 2.71 -9.79
N GLY A 319 -25.66 2.84 -10.20
CA GLY A 319 -26.03 3.04 -11.60
C GLY A 319 -25.65 4.40 -12.20
N LYS A 320 -25.16 5.36 -11.39
CA LYS A 320 -24.65 6.65 -11.85
C LYS A 320 -23.18 6.61 -12.27
N LEU A 321 -22.46 5.52 -11.97
CA LEU A 321 -21.04 5.35 -12.28
C LEU A 321 -20.83 5.06 -13.78
N THR A 322 -21.15 6.04 -14.63
CA THR A 322 -21.24 5.83 -16.09
C THR A 322 -19.92 5.43 -16.75
N GLN A 323 -18.77 5.71 -16.13
CA GLN A 323 -17.45 5.29 -16.61
C GLN A 323 -17.01 3.91 -16.09
N LEU A 324 -17.79 3.27 -15.21
CA LEU A 324 -17.41 2.02 -14.56
C LEU A 324 -17.28 0.89 -15.59
N ARG A 325 -16.10 0.28 -15.64
CA ARG A 325 -15.76 -0.84 -16.51
C ARG A 325 -15.61 -2.15 -15.75
N PHE A 326 -15.04 -2.08 -14.55
CA PHE A 326 -14.75 -3.25 -13.73
C PHE A 326 -15.35 -3.09 -12.33
N LEU A 327 -16.26 -4.00 -11.99
CA LEU A 327 -16.86 -4.11 -10.67
C LEU A 327 -16.65 -5.52 -10.11
N ASP A 328 -15.81 -5.65 -9.09
CA ASP A 328 -15.55 -6.92 -8.40
C ASP A 328 -16.16 -6.89 -6.99
N LEU A 329 -17.14 -7.75 -6.76
CA LEU A 329 -17.95 -7.85 -5.54
C LEU A 329 -17.82 -9.25 -4.93
N ARG A 330 -16.83 -10.04 -5.35
CA ARG A 330 -16.68 -11.43 -4.89
C ARG A 330 -16.57 -11.53 -3.37
N ALA A 331 -17.05 -12.64 -2.81
CA ALA A 331 -16.93 -12.91 -1.38
C ALA A 331 -17.48 -11.75 -0.52
N ASN A 332 -18.78 -11.48 -0.70
CA ASN A 332 -19.58 -10.55 0.08
C ASN A 332 -20.86 -11.27 0.56
N ALA A 333 -21.82 -10.53 1.13
CA ALA A 333 -23.07 -11.06 1.63
C ALA A 333 -24.30 -10.57 0.83
N LEU A 334 -24.12 -10.17 -0.44
CA LEU A 334 -25.18 -9.61 -1.28
C LEU A 334 -26.27 -10.65 -1.55
N SER A 335 -27.53 -10.29 -1.26
CA SER A 335 -28.70 -11.11 -1.59
C SER A 335 -29.42 -10.62 -2.85
N THR A 336 -29.27 -9.34 -3.20
CA THR A 336 -29.84 -8.72 -4.39
C THR A 336 -28.84 -7.74 -5.01
N LEU A 337 -29.15 -7.30 -6.23
CA LEU A 337 -28.42 -6.25 -6.95
C LEU A 337 -29.41 -5.18 -7.42
N PRO A 338 -29.06 -3.89 -7.38
CA PRO A 338 -29.93 -2.83 -7.87
C PRO A 338 -30.11 -2.93 -9.39
N GLU A 339 -31.34 -2.74 -9.87
CA GLU A 339 -31.65 -2.76 -11.31
C GLU A 339 -30.84 -1.72 -12.09
N ALA A 340 -30.44 -0.64 -11.42
CA ALA A 340 -29.64 0.44 -11.96
C ALA A 340 -28.32 -0.05 -12.61
N LEU A 341 -27.73 -1.16 -12.12
CA LEU A 341 -26.52 -1.75 -12.71
C LEU A 341 -26.70 -2.18 -14.17
N ALA A 342 -27.92 -2.53 -14.59
CA ALA A 342 -28.21 -2.98 -15.95
C ALA A 342 -28.04 -1.85 -16.98
N PHE A 343 -28.02 -0.60 -16.52
CA PHE A 343 -27.98 0.60 -17.35
C PHE A 343 -26.59 1.22 -17.42
N LEU A 344 -25.58 0.64 -16.76
CA LEU A 344 -24.20 1.10 -16.86
C LEU A 344 -23.67 0.90 -18.29
N PRO A 345 -23.34 1.97 -19.02
CA PRO A 345 -23.10 1.88 -20.46
C PRO A 345 -21.78 1.21 -20.82
N ASN A 346 -20.79 1.32 -19.93
CA ASN A 346 -19.40 0.91 -20.15
C ASN A 346 -18.97 -0.29 -19.32
N LEU A 347 -19.89 -0.96 -18.61
CA LEU A 347 -19.53 -2.07 -17.70
C LEU A 347 -19.07 -3.29 -18.50
N GLU A 348 -17.78 -3.58 -18.47
CA GLU A 348 -17.14 -4.68 -19.20
C GLU A 348 -17.14 -5.97 -18.39
N LYS A 349 -17.04 -5.86 -17.05
CA LYS A 349 -16.97 -7.02 -16.16
C LYS A 349 -17.68 -6.76 -14.84
N LEU A 350 -18.54 -7.71 -14.46
CA LEU A 350 -19.17 -7.82 -13.16
C LEU A 350 -18.85 -9.19 -12.55
N ASP A 351 -18.23 -9.22 -11.38
CA ASP A 351 -17.98 -10.47 -10.65
C ASP A 351 -18.66 -10.43 -9.28
N VAL A 352 -19.67 -11.28 -9.09
CA VAL A 352 -20.46 -11.40 -7.85
C VAL A 352 -20.41 -12.81 -7.27
N ARG A 353 -19.44 -13.63 -7.69
CA ARG A 353 -19.27 -14.99 -7.14
C ARG A 353 -19.08 -14.97 -5.63
N TRP A 354 -19.52 -16.04 -4.98
CA TRP A 354 -19.44 -16.17 -3.51
C TRP A 354 -20.21 -15.05 -2.78
N ASN A 355 -21.41 -14.75 -3.26
CA ASN A 355 -22.42 -13.96 -2.56
C ASN A 355 -23.60 -14.85 -2.13
N ARG A 356 -24.70 -14.25 -1.67
CA ARG A 356 -25.92 -14.93 -1.20
C ARG A 356 -27.09 -14.74 -2.18
N LEU A 357 -26.80 -14.63 -3.47
CA LEU A 357 -27.81 -14.50 -4.52
C LEU A 357 -28.57 -15.83 -4.65
N THR A 358 -29.86 -15.83 -4.30
CA THR A 358 -30.71 -17.02 -4.38
C THR A 358 -31.28 -17.24 -5.79
N GLU A 359 -31.43 -16.16 -6.55
CA GLU A 359 -31.90 -16.17 -7.93
C GLU A 359 -30.95 -15.35 -8.80
N LEU A 360 -30.88 -15.68 -10.09
CA LEU A 360 -30.14 -14.89 -11.06
C LEU A 360 -30.87 -13.55 -11.27
N PRO A 361 -30.32 -12.40 -10.85
CA PRO A 361 -31.04 -11.15 -10.95
C PRO A 361 -31.21 -10.75 -12.43
N PRO A 362 -32.36 -10.14 -12.81
CA PRO A 362 -32.63 -9.75 -14.20
C PRO A 362 -31.55 -8.85 -14.84
N VAL A 363 -30.76 -8.18 -14.02
CA VAL A 363 -29.60 -7.37 -14.40
C VAL A 363 -28.59 -8.16 -15.25
N PHE A 364 -28.40 -9.47 -14.99
CA PHE A 364 -27.38 -10.27 -15.66
C PHE A 364 -27.66 -10.48 -17.14
N GLU A 365 -28.91 -10.76 -17.50
CA GLU A 365 -29.29 -10.99 -18.89
C GLU A 365 -29.06 -9.74 -19.73
N ARG A 366 -29.40 -8.56 -19.20
CA ARG A 366 -29.16 -7.27 -19.88
C ARG A 366 -27.67 -6.96 -20.04
N LEU A 367 -26.86 -7.24 -19.02
CA LEU A 367 -25.42 -7.03 -19.07
C LEU A 367 -24.75 -7.98 -20.08
N LYS A 368 -25.05 -9.28 -20.01
CA LYS A 368 -24.51 -10.28 -20.95
C LYS A 368 -24.91 -9.98 -22.39
N ALA A 369 -26.15 -9.56 -22.63
CA ALA A 369 -26.63 -9.18 -23.98
C ALA A 369 -25.82 -8.03 -24.61
N ARG A 370 -25.14 -7.21 -23.79
CA ARG A 370 -24.27 -6.11 -24.22
C ARG A 370 -22.79 -6.49 -24.28
N GLY A 371 -22.44 -7.75 -24.05
CA GLY A 371 -21.06 -8.24 -24.03
C GLY A 371 -20.34 -8.09 -22.68
N CYS A 372 -21.03 -7.72 -21.61
CA CYS A 372 -20.44 -7.69 -20.27
C CYS A 372 -20.16 -9.11 -19.77
N LEU A 373 -18.95 -9.33 -19.25
CA LEU A 373 -18.56 -10.57 -18.61
C LEU A 373 -19.13 -10.62 -17.18
N VAL A 374 -20.19 -11.40 -17.00
CA VAL A 374 -20.85 -11.59 -15.69
C VAL A 374 -20.46 -12.95 -15.09
N TYR A 375 -19.87 -12.91 -13.90
CA TYR A 375 -19.58 -14.09 -13.08
C TYR A 375 -20.46 -14.06 -11.83
N ALA A 376 -21.27 -15.09 -11.61
CA ALA A 376 -22.24 -15.14 -10.51
C ALA A 376 -22.10 -16.40 -9.66
#